data_AF-A0A1C1C7W8-F1
#
_entry.id   AF-A0A1C1C7W8-F1
#
_cell.length_a   1.000
_cell.length_b   1.000
_cell.length_c   1.000
_cell.angle_alpha   90.00
_cell.angle_beta   90.00
_cell.angle_gamma   90.00
#
_symmetry.space_group_name_H-M   'P 1'
#
loop_
_entity.id
_entity.type
_entity.pdbx_description
1 polymer ?
#
loop_
_entity_poly.entity_id
_entity_poly.type
_entity_poly.pdbx_seq_one_letter_code
_entity_poly.pdbx_strand_id
1 'polypeptide(L)'
;MPSWLPSVPYPPPGQPGFWDPVTSTLQWCEEDYYATYYSAEIINTLTNLMFIYLAYKGVKSCRKHGHDTVFEVAYFGYFLVGFGSFMFHTTLKYPWQLVDELNMIYTTCLMAYASLSYSQPRRTQVYLGVFFVLFCAAITAYYHYLQDPVFHQTVYALLTVFIVFRSIYSMETSLRPSLRKSEEKHRLERKRSGVPDVISKEQQAYENQRDRQILKTMWILVAFGVSIFLTGFYIWNLDNIYCSTLRRWRRSIGMPWGFFLEGHGWWHLMTGIGAYDYIVWGIYLRHVQNGDQEHFRMMWPNFFTLPEVVRMSDPPRDAGMKKATGTDRDVSANGNANGGANGSAKGHVKKRK
;
A
#
# COMPACT_ATOMS: atom_id res chain seq x y z
N MET A 1 -33.39 -1.75 -22.95
CA MET A 1 -32.26 -1.14 -23.67
C MET A 1 -32.79 -0.32 -24.82
N PRO A 2 -32.33 0.92 -25.03
CA PRO A 2 -32.59 1.63 -26.27
C PRO A 2 -32.15 0.79 -27.46
N SER A 3 -32.97 0.71 -28.52
CA SER A 3 -32.71 -0.14 -29.69
C SER A 3 -31.40 0.16 -30.45
N TRP A 4 -30.80 1.33 -30.18
CA TRP A 4 -29.54 1.77 -30.80
C TRP A 4 -28.28 1.22 -30.11
N LEU A 5 -28.38 0.64 -28.91
CA LEU A 5 -27.23 0.07 -28.21
C LEU A 5 -27.01 -1.39 -28.67
N PRO A 6 -25.91 -1.69 -29.38
CA PRO A 6 -25.61 -3.06 -29.77
C PRO A 6 -25.43 -3.90 -28.51
N SER A 7 -26.10 -5.05 -28.48
CA SER A 7 -25.99 -6.03 -27.39
C SER A 7 -26.07 -7.45 -27.94
N VAL A 8 -25.31 -8.36 -27.33
CA VAL A 8 -25.34 -9.79 -27.62
C VAL A 8 -25.99 -10.51 -26.43
N PRO A 9 -27.01 -11.36 -26.64
CA PRO A 9 -27.61 -12.10 -25.54
C PRO A 9 -26.59 -13.04 -24.89
N TYR A 10 -26.68 -13.21 -23.57
CA TYR A 10 -25.92 -14.24 -22.87
C TYR A 10 -26.36 -15.62 -23.37
N PRO A 11 -25.42 -16.57 -23.57
CA PRO A 11 -25.79 -17.95 -23.86
C PRO A 11 -26.58 -18.59 -22.70
N PRO A 12 -27.23 -19.73 -22.93
CA PRO A 12 -27.88 -20.48 -21.86
C PRO A 12 -26.94 -20.72 -20.67
N PRO A 13 -27.43 -20.72 -19.42
CA PRO A 13 -26.61 -21.08 -18.26
C PRO A 13 -26.00 -22.49 -18.39
N GLY A 14 -24.93 -22.77 -17.65
CA GLY A 14 -24.30 -24.10 -17.61
C GLY A 14 -23.56 -24.47 -18.89
N GLN A 15 -22.81 -23.50 -19.45
CA GLN A 15 -21.91 -23.77 -20.57
C GLN A 15 -20.80 -24.74 -20.11
N PRO A 16 -20.40 -25.71 -20.95
CA PRO A 16 -19.26 -26.57 -20.62
C PRO A 16 -17.98 -25.73 -20.58
N GLY A 17 -17.09 -26.06 -19.65
CA GLY A 17 -15.82 -25.36 -19.45
C GLY A 17 -14.61 -26.26 -19.63
N PHE A 18 -13.48 -25.67 -20.00
CA PHE A 18 -12.20 -26.39 -20.10
C PHE A 18 -11.75 -26.98 -18.76
N TRP A 19 -12.01 -26.28 -17.66
CA TRP A 19 -11.59 -26.67 -16.32
C TRP A 19 -12.66 -27.47 -15.56
N ASP A 20 -13.68 -28.01 -16.21
CA ASP A 20 -14.67 -28.84 -15.51
C ASP A 20 -14.04 -30.11 -14.89
N PRO A 21 -14.56 -30.62 -13.75
CA PRO A 21 -15.65 -30.08 -12.94
C PRO A 21 -15.19 -28.99 -11.96
N VAL A 22 -16.10 -28.10 -11.55
CA VAL A 22 -15.84 -27.13 -10.46
C VAL A 22 -15.60 -27.88 -9.13
N THR A 23 -14.55 -27.49 -8.40
CA THR A 23 -14.16 -28.13 -7.13
C THR A 23 -14.01 -27.15 -5.96
N SER A 24 -14.14 -25.85 -6.21
CA SER A 24 -14.14 -24.82 -5.17
C SER A 24 -15.31 -24.99 -4.20
N THR A 25 -15.17 -24.46 -2.98
CA THR A 25 -16.25 -24.51 -1.98
C THR A 25 -17.35 -23.49 -2.25
N LEU A 26 -17.09 -22.52 -3.12
CA LEU A 26 -17.99 -21.44 -3.50
C LEU A 26 -17.87 -21.11 -4.99
N GLN A 27 -18.96 -20.57 -5.53
CA GLN A 27 -19.07 -19.99 -6.87
C GLN A 27 -19.71 -18.61 -6.72
N TRP A 28 -19.28 -17.64 -7.50
CA TRP A 28 -19.79 -16.28 -7.39
C TRP A 28 -20.99 -16.04 -8.29
N CYS A 29 -21.49 -14.81 -8.29
CA CYS A 29 -22.68 -14.48 -9.06
C CYS A 29 -22.43 -14.41 -10.58
N GLU A 30 -21.18 -14.25 -11.02
CA GLU A 30 -20.87 -14.33 -12.46
C GLU A 30 -21.27 -15.70 -13.02
N GLU A 31 -21.70 -15.76 -14.27
CA GLU A 31 -22.13 -17.02 -14.89
C GLU A 31 -20.93 -17.75 -15.51
N ASP A 32 -20.81 -19.05 -15.26
CA ASP A 32 -19.62 -19.78 -15.72
C ASP A 32 -19.59 -19.91 -17.25
N TYR A 33 -18.41 -19.64 -17.84
CA TYR A 33 -18.04 -19.86 -19.24
C TYR A 33 -18.97 -19.20 -20.28
N TYR A 34 -19.74 -18.17 -19.90
CA TYR A 34 -20.68 -17.52 -20.84
C TYR A 34 -19.98 -16.78 -21.99
N ALA A 35 -18.74 -16.31 -21.78
CA ALA A 35 -17.99 -15.55 -22.78
C ALA A 35 -16.91 -16.38 -23.49
N THR A 36 -16.36 -17.40 -22.81
CA THR A 36 -15.25 -18.20 -23.31
C THR A 36 -15.23 -19.57 -22.64
N TYR A 37 -14.83 -20.59 -23.41
CA TYR A 37 -14.65 -21.97 -22.93
C TYR A 37 -13.49 -22.10 -21.92
N TYR A 38 -12.52 -21.18 -21.92
CA TYR A 38 -11.27 -21.32 -21.18
C TYR A 38 -11.24 -20.68 -19.79
N SER A 39 -12.18 -19.77 -19.48
CA SER A 39 -12.22 -19.00 -18.24
C SER A 39 -13.65 -18.93 -17.73
N ALA A 40 -13.90 -19.44 -16.52
CA ALA A 40 -15.24 -19.55 -15.95
C ALA A 40 -15.88 -18.17 -15.73
N GLU A 41 -15.30 -17.34 -14.87
CA GLU A 41 -15.85 -16.03 -14.52
C GLU A 41 -14.96 -14.93 -15.12
N ILE A 42 -15.23 -14.54 -16.37
CA ILE A 42 -14.29 -13.74 -17.17
C ILE A 42 -14.09 -12.31 -16.64
N ILE A 43 -15.13 -11.67 -16.11
CA ILE A 43 -15.04 -10.31 -15.59
C ILE A 43 -14.33 -10.31 -14.23
N ASN A 44 -14.68 -11.25 -13.36
CA ASN A 44 -13.95 -11.49 -12.10
C ASN A 44 -12.47 -11.82 -12.38
N THR A 45 -12.18 -12.59 -13.42
CA THR A 45 -10.81 -12.91 -13.86
C THR A 45 -10.07 -11.66 -14.35
N LEU A 46 -10.62 -10.92 -15.31
CA LEU A 46 -9.92 -9.80 -15.95
C LEU A 46 -9.74 -8.59 -15.03
N THR A 47 -10.65 -8.37 -14.09
CA THR A 47 -10.54 -7.28 -13.10
C THR A 47 -9.32 -7.44 -12.19
N ASN A 48 -8.82 -8.65 -12.00
CA ASN A 48 -7.57 -8.93 -11.28
C ASN A 48 -6.28 -8.48 -12.01
N LEU A 49 -6.35 -8.15 -13.30
CA LEU A 49 -5.21 -7.54 -14.01
C LEU A 49 -4.82 -6.18 -13.40
N MET A 50 -5.75 -5.49 -12.72
CA MET A 50 -5.46 -4.27 -11.97
C MET A 50 -4.44 -4.53 -10.85
N PHE A 51 -4.62 -5.59 -10.06
CA PHE A 51 -3.65 -5.97 -9.02
C PHE A 51 -2.28 -6.26 -9.62
N ILE A 52 -2.23 -7.03 -10.71
CA ILE A 52 -0.95 -7.40 -11.35
C ILE A 52 -0.22 -6.14 -11.85
N TYR A 53 -0.93 -5.22 -12.51
CA TYR A 53 -0.38 -3.94 -12.97
C TYR A 53 0.12 -3.06 -11.81
N LEU A 54 -0.69 -2.91 -10.76
CA LEU A 54 -0.35 -2.08 -9.60
C LEU A 54 0.81 -2.66 -8.79
N ALA A 55 0.93 -3.99 -8.70
CA ALA A 55 2.08 -4.65 -8.11
C ALA A 55 3.37 -4.33 -8.87
N TYR A 56 3.34 -4.45 -10.21
CA TYR A 56 4.48 -4.11 -11.05
C TYR A 56 4.87 -2.64 -10.91
N LYS A 57 3.90 -1.71 -10.95
CA LYS A 57 4.12 -0.28 -10.72
C LYS A 57 4.76 -0.04 -9.35
N GLY A 58 4.26 -0.70 -8.30
CA GLY A 58 4.76 -0.62 -6.93
C GLY A 58 6.21 -1.08 -6.79
N VAL A 59 6.54 -2.28 -7.27
CA VAL A 59 7.92 -2.82 -7.27
C VAL A 59 8.87 -1.89 -8.02
N LYS A 60 8.46 -1.40 -9.21
CA LYS A 60 9.26 -0.45 -9.98
C LYS A 60 9.50 0.85 -9.22
N SER A 61 8.50 1.35 -8.50
CA SER A 61 8.60 2.54 -7.66
C SER A 61 9.58 2.32 -6.48
N CYS A 62 9.44 1.21 -5.75
CA CYS A 62 10.36 0.83 -4.66
C CYS A 62 11.82 0.80 -5.12
N ARG A 63 12.11 0.17 -6.26
CA ARG A 63 13.47 0.08 -6.81
C ARG A 63 13.98 1.42 -7.32
N LYS A 64 13.14 2.21 -7.99
CA LYS A 64 13.52 3.52 -8.56
C LYS A 64 13.87 4.54 -7.48
N HIS A 65 13.09 4.60 -6.41
CA HIS A 65 13.21 5.63 -5.37
C HIS A 65 13.94 5.13 -4.12
N GLY A 66 14.34 3.86 -4.08
CA GLY A 66 15.09 3.27 -2.97
C GLY A 66 14.27 3.16 -1.68
N HIS A 67 13.04 2.68 -1.78
CA HIS A 67 12.20 2.40 -0.61
C HIS A 67 12.65 1.11 0.10
N ASP A 68 12.32 0.96 1.38
CA ASP A 68 12.64 -0.24 2.17
C ASP A 68 12.16 -1.51 1.46
N THR A 69 13.01 -2.53 1.44
CA THR A 69 12.75 -3.82 0.77
C THR A 69 11.51 -4.53 1.29
N VAL A 70 11.07 -4.25 2.52
CA VAL A 70 9.83 -4.80 3.08
C VAL A 70 8.60 -4.43 2.24
N PHE A 71 8.58 -3.24 1.62
CA PHE A 71 7.48 -2.82 0.76
C PHE A 71 7.56 -3.44 -0.63
N GLU A 72 8.76 -3.70 -1.13
CA GLU A 72 8.93 -4.52 -2.35
C GLU A 72 8.36 -5.93 -2.12
N VAL A 73 8.66 -6.56 -0.97
CA VAL A 73 8.08 -7.85 -0.56
C VAL A 73 6.56 -7.76 -0.42
N ALA A 74 6.03 -6.68 0.15
CA ALA A 74 4.58 -6.45 0.23
C ALA A 74 3.92 -6.37 -1.15
N TYR A 75 4.55 -5.71 -2.14
CA TYR A 75 4.04 -5.70 -3.50
C TYR A 75 4.12 -7.06 -4.20
N PHE A 76 5.10 -7.91 -3.85
CA PHE A 76 5.08 -9.31 -4.30
C PHE A 76 3.92 -10.11 -3.67
N GLY A 77 3.62 -9.90 -2.38
CA GLY A 77 2.42 -10.47 -1.76
C GLY A 77 1.14 -10.01 -2.46
N TYR A 78 1.02 -8.71 -2.71
CA TYR A 78 -0.09 -8.10 -3.44
C TYR A 78 -0.23 -8.65 -4.88
N PHE A 79 0.88 -8.90 -5.58
CA PHE A 79 0.88 -9.62 -6.87
C PHE A 79 0.29 -11.03 -6.73
N LEU A 80 0.68 -11.77 -5.69
CA LEU A 80 0.20 -13.13 -5.47
C LEU A 80 -1.30 -13.18 -5.13
N VAL A 81 -1.84 -12.15 -4.46
CA VAL A 81 -3.30 -11.98 -4.29
C VAL A 81 -3.99 -11.88 -5.66
N GLY A 82 -3.57 -10.91 -6.48
CA GLY A 82 -4.18 -10.70 -7.81
C GLY A 82 -4.02 -11.89 -8.75
N PHE A 83 -2.84 -12.52 -8.76
CA PHE A 83 -2.58 -13.70 -9.58
C PHE A 83 -3.36 -14.93 -9.07
N GLY A 84 -3.44 -15.12 -7.75
CA GLY A 84 -4.24 -16.17 -7.13
C GLY A 84 -5.71 -16.05 -7.50
N SER A 85 -6.27 -14.85 -7.33
CA SER A 85 -7.65 -14.54 -7.70
C SER A 85 -7.90 -14.73 -9.20
N PHE A 86 -7.01 -14.25 -10.06
CA PHE A 86 -7.08 -14.48 -11.52
C PHE A 86 -7.21 -15.99 -11.84
N MET A 87 -6.34 -16.82 -11.25
CA MET A 87 -6.35 -18.26 -11.49
C MET A 87 -7.56 -18.95 -10.86
N PHE A 88 -8.04 -18.47 -9.71
CA PHE A 88 -9.25 -18.98 -9.06
C PHE A 88 -10.49 -18.74 -9.95
N HIS A 89 -10.74 -17.51 -10.37
CA HIS A 89 -11.91 -17.18 -11.19
C HIS A 89 -11.84 -17.76 -12.61
N THR A 90 -10.63 -18.05 -13.12
CA THR A 90 -10.47 -18.77 -14.39
C THR A 90 -10.89 -20.24 -14.27
N THR A 91 -10.55 -20.90 -13.16
CA THR A 91 -10.57 -22.38 -13.06
C THR A 91 -11.62 -22.94 -12.11
N LEU A 92 -12.08 -22.16 -11.14
CA LEU A 92 -12.95 -22.56 -10.02
C LEU A 92 -12.46 -23.84 -9.32
N LYS A 93 -11.13 -23.95 -9.13
CA LYS A 93 -10.47 -25.07 -8.46
C LYS A 93 -10.10 -24.72 -7.03
N TYR A 94 -10.34 -25.66 -6.11
CA TYR A 94 -10.05 -25.47 -4.69
C TYR A 94 -8.58 -25.08 -4.38
N PRO A 95 -7.54 -25.65 -5.02
CA PRO A 95 -6.17 -25.18 -4.81
C PRO A 95 -5.96 -23.70 -5.15
N TRP A 96 -6.60 -23.21 -6.22
CA TRP A 96 -6.49 -21.79 -6.60
C TRP A 96 -7.33 -20.89 -5.70
N GLN A 97 -8.46 -21.37 -5.19
CA GLN A 97 -9.22 -20.70 -4.14
C GLN A 97 -8.35 -20.47 -2.89
N LEU A 98 -7.61 -21.49 -2.45
CA LEU A 98 -6.67 -21.36 -1.33
C LEU A 98 -5.57 -20.33 -1.63
N VAL A 99 -5.01 -20.32 -2.84
CA VAL A 99 -3.98 -19.35 -3.23
C VAL A 99 -4.53 -17.93 -3.23
N ASP A 100 -5.75 -17.69 -3.72
CA ASP A 100 -6.41 -16.39 -3.66
C ASP A 100 -6.59 -15.94 -2.19
N GLU A 101 -7.39 -16.69 -1.45
CA GLU A 101 -7.84 -16.29 -0.11
C GLU A 101 -6.68 -16.21 0.89
N LEU A 102 -5.77 -17.20 0.92
CA LEU A 102 -4.67 -17.20 1.89
C LEU A 102 -3.66 -16.09 1.62
N ASN A 103 -3.40 -15.73 0.36
CA ASN A 103 -2.48 -14.64 0.05
C ASN A 103 -2.98 -13.28 0.56
N MET A 104 -4.30 -13.09 0.69
CA MET A 104 -4.86 -11.88 1.31
C MET A 104 -4.38 -11.76 2.77
N ILE A 105 -4.43 -12.85 3.53
CA ILE A 105 -3.98 -12.89 4.93
C ILE A 105 -2.46 -12.72 4.98
N TYR A 106 -1.71 -13.44 4.15
CA TYR A 106 -0.25 -13.38 4.14
C TYR A 106 0.26 -11.97 3.83
N THR A 107 -0.32 -11.31 2.82
CA THR A 107 0.04 -9.94 2.42
C THR A 107 -0.26 -8.95 3.54
N THR A 108 -1.40 -9.12 4.20
CA THR A 108 -1.75 -8.31 5.36
C THR A 108 -0.79 -8.55 6.53
N CYS A 109 -0.35 -9.79 6.78
CA CYS A 109 0.70 -10.08 7.76
C CYS A 109 2.06 -9.47 7.39
N LEU A 110 2.44 -9.42 6.11
CA LEU A 110 3.65 -8.72 5.65
C LEU A 110 3.59 -7.23 6.01
N MET A 111 2.44 -6.59 5.81
CA MET A 111 2.24 -5.19 6.18
C MET A 111 2.19 -4.99 7.71
N ALA A 112 1.62 -5.94 8.45
CA ALA A 112 1.66 -5.94 9.91
C ALA A 112 3.11 -6.02 10.41
N TYR A 113 3.91 -6.92 9.84
CA TYR A 113 5.33 -7.04 10.12
C TYR A 113 6.07 -5.74 9.78
N ALA A 114 5.84 -5.14 8.61
CA ALA A 114 6.45 -3.87 8.23
C ALA A 114 6.17 -2.75 9.24
N SER A 115 4.95 -2.69 9.78
CA SER A 115 4.55 -1.69 10.79
C SER A 115 5.13 -1.98 12.18
N LEU A 116 4.99 -3.22 12.66
CA LEU A 116 5.35 -3.61 14.04
C LEU A 116 6.84 -3.82 14.26
N SER A 117 7.58 -4.26 13.23
CA SER A 117 9.03 -4.47 13.31
C SER A 117 9.83 -3.16 13.28
N TYR A 118 9.19 -2.05 12.90
CA TYR A 118 9.85 -0.77 12.76
C TYR A 118 10.42 -0.25 14.10
N SER A 119 11.67 0.22 14.06
CA SER A 119 12.41 0.71 15.23
C SER A 119 12.54 -0.30 16.38
N GLN A 120 12.22 -1.58 16.13
CA GLN A 120 12.38 -2.64 17.12
C GLN A 120 13.78 -3.23 17.08
N PRO A 121 14.32 -3.71 18.21
CA PRO A 121 15.56 -4.48 18.23
C PRO A 121 15.46 -5.72 17.33
N ARG A 122 16.59 -6.12 16.71
CA ARG A 122 16.65 -7.28 15.79
C ARG A 122 16.02 -8.56 16.38
N ARG A 123 16.17 -8.79 17.69
CA ARG A 123 15.54 -9.94 18.39
C ARG A 123 14.01 -9.89 18.29
N THR A 124 13.41 -8.74 18.56
CA THR A 124 11.96 -8.52 18.45
C THR A 124 11.49 -8.66 17.01
N GLN A 125 12.25 -8.15 16.04
CA GLN A 125 11.93 -8.33 14.62
C GLN A 125 11.88 -9.82 14.25
N VAL A 126 12.87 -10.61 14.70
CA VAL A 126 12.87 -12.07 14.47
C VAL A 126 11.66 -12.74 15.14
N TYR A 127 11.35 -12.39 16.39
CA TYR A 127 10.17 -12.95 17.07
C TYR A 127 8.86 -12.61 16.36
N LEU A 128 8.70 -11.37 15.88
CA LEU A 128 7.54 -10.97 15.07
C LEU A 128 7.48 -11.75 13.76
N GLY A 129 8.61 -11.94 13.08
CA GLY A 129 8.69 -12.73 11.85
C GLY A 129 8.28 -14.20 12.07
N VAL A 130 8.82 -14.84 13.11
CA VAL A 130 8.44 -16.21 13.49
C VAL A 130 6.96 -16.28 13.87
N PHE A 131 6.47 -15.32 14.65
CA PHE A 131 5.05 -15.25 15.02
C PHE A 131 4.15 -15.20 13.78
N PHE A 132 4.43 -14.30 12.82
CA PHE A 132 3.60 -14.19 11.61
C PHE A 132 3.69 -15.43 10.72
N VAL A 133 4.85 -16.08 10.62
CA VAL A 133 4.98 -17.36 9.89
C VAL A 133 4.13 -18.45 10.53
N LEU A 134 4.21 -18.61 11.85
CA LEU A 134 3.42 -19.60 12.59
C LEU A 134 1.92 -19.28 12.55
N PHE A 135 1.57 -18.00 12.67
CA PHE A 135 0.19 -17.53 12.54
C PHE A 135 -0.38 -17.86 11.16
N CYS A 136 0.32 -17.52 10.07
CA CYS A 136 -0.09 -17.86 8.72
C CYS A 136 -0.23 -19.38 8.55
N ALA A 137 0.75 -20.17 9.00
CA ALA A 137 0.68 -21.64 8.91
C ALA A 137 -0.52 -22.23 9.67
N ALA A 138 -0.82 -21.71 10.87
CA ALA A 138 -1.96 -22.15 11.68
C ALA A 138 -3.30 -21.79 11.03
N ILE A 139 -3.45 -20.55 10.55
CA ILE A 139 -4.63 -20.10 9.81
C ILE A 139 -4.84 -20.96 8.56
N THR A 140 -3.78 -21.26 7.81
CA THR A 140 -3.84 -22.10 6.62
C THR A 140 -4.26 -23.53 6.93
N ALA A 141 -3.65 -24.16 7.93
CA ALA A 141 -4.02 -25.51 8.33
C ALA A 141 -5.48 -25.60 8.80
N TYR A 142 -5.91 -24.63 9.62
CA TYR A 142 -7.26 -24.59 10.14
C TYR A 142 -8.30 -24.26 9.05
N TYR A 143 -7.99 -23.32 8.15
CA TYR A 143 -8.86 -23.00 7.03
C TYR A 143 -9.00 -24.16 6.04
N HIS A 144 -7.90 -24.85 5.75
CA HIS A 144 -7.92 -26.05 4.91
C HIS A 144 -8.74 -27.19 5.54
N TYR A 145 -8.69 -27.33 6.88
CA TYR A 145 -9.50 -28.31 7.60
C TYR A 145 -10.99 -27.97 7.62
N LEU A 146 -11.35 -26.71 7.92
CA LEU A 146 -12.75 -26.28 8.02
C LEU A 146 -13.43 -26.12 6.65
N GLN A 147 -12.69 -25.64 5.65
CA GLN A 147 -13.21 -25.30 4.32
C GLN A 147 -14.38 -24.31 4.33
N ASP A 148 -14.47 -23.47 5.37
CA ASP A 148 -15.53 -22.47 5.57
C ASP A 148 -15.03 -21.04 5.28
N PRO A 149 -15.44 -20.42 4.15
CA PRO A 149 -15.00 -19.07 3.77
C PRO A 149 -15.31 -17.99 4.80
N VAL A 150 -16.31 -18.18 5.67
CA VAL A 150 -16.66 -17.21 6.72
C VAL A 150 -15.55 -17.06 7.75
N PHE A 151 -14.84 -18.16 8.05
CA PHE A 151 -13.66 -18.12 8.92
C PHE A 151 -12.56 -17.22 8.34
N HIS A 152 -12.24 -17.42 7.06
CA HIS A 152 -11.24 -16.60 6.35
C HIS A 152 -11.63 -15.11 6.37
N GLN A 153 -12.88 -14.80 5.99
CA GLN A 153 -13.38 -13.42 5.93
C GLN A 153 -13.27 -12.72 7.28
N THR A 154 -13.60 -13.42 8.36
CA THR A 154 -13.53 -12.90 9.74
C THR A 154 -12.10 -12.60 10.15
N VAL A 155 -11.18 -13.55 9.92
CA VAL A 155 -9.75 -13.39 10.25
C VAL A 155 -9.15 -12.23 9.46
N TYR A 156 -9.40 -12.18 8.16
CA TYR A 156 -8.91 -11.11 7.28
C TYR A 156 -9.44 -9.75 7.71
N ALA A 157 -10.74 -9.63 8.03
CA ALA A 157 -11.35 -8.38 8.48
C ALA A 157 -10.73 -7.88 9.79
N LEU A 158 -10.63 -8.74 10.81
CA LEU A 158 -10.05 -8.38 12.10
C LEU A 158 -8.59 -7.95 11.98
N LEU A 159 -7.81 -8.68 11.20
CA LEU A 159 -6.40 -8.38 10.95
C LEU A 159 -6.26 -7.04 10.23
N THR A 160 -7.04 -6.79 9.18
CA THR A 160 -7.03 -5.53 8.42
C THR A 160 -7.38 -4.34 9.33
N VAL A 161 -8.46 -4.46 10.11
CA VAL A 161 -8.89 -3.42 11.05
C VAL A 161 -7.78 -3.09 12.05
N PHE A 162 -7.19 -4.10 12.69
CA PHE A 162 -6.10 -3.92 13.65
C PHE A 162 -4.93 -3.14 13.04
N ILE A 163 -4.50 -3.52 11.84
CA ILE A 163 -3.33 -2.92 11.19
C ILE A 163 -3.65 -1.50 10.73
N VAL A 164 -4.83 -1.22 10.17
CA VAL A 164 -5.23 0.14 9.80
C VAL A 164 -5.21 1.06 11.01
N PHE A 165 -5.82 0.66 12.13
CA PHE A 165 -5.79 1.46 13.37
C PHE A 165 -4.36 1.63 13.91
N ARG A 166 -3.54 0.58 13.88
CA ARG A 166 -2.14 0.66 14.30
C ARG A 166 -1.32 1.63 13.44
N SER A 167 -1.57 1.66 12.13
CA SER A 167 -0.92 2.57 11.18
C SER A 167 -1.41 4.01 11.36
N ILE A 168 -2.70 4.23 11.64
CA ILE A 168 -3.26 5.56 11.99
C ILE A 168 -2.59 6.09 13.26
N TYR A 169 -2.52 5.27 14.31
CA TYR A 169 -1.84 5.63 15.56
C TYR A 169 -0.38 6.01 15.30
N SER A 170 0.32 5.23 14.47
CA SER A 170 1.72 5.47 14.11
C SER A 170 1.90 6.79 13.36
N MET A 171 1.03 7.07 12.39
CA MET A 171 1.02 8.32 11.63
C MET A 171 0.78 9.53 12.53
N GLU A 172 -0.25 9.46 13.37
CA GLU A 172 -0.63 10.55 14.28
C GLU A 172 0.47 10.88 15.28
N THR A 173 1.05 9.86 15.92
CA THR A 173 2.15 10.04 16.87
C THR A 173 3.43 10.55 16.20
N SER A 174 3.65 10.23 14.92
CA SER A 174 4.84 10.64 14.18
C SER A 174 4.77 12.05 13.58
N LEU A 175 3.56 12.59 13.34
CA LEU A 175 3.39 13.88 12.63
C LEU A 175 2.71 14.97 13.47
N ARG A 176 1.76 14.63 14.35
CA ARG A 176 0.97 15.65 15.05
C ARG A 176 1.83 16.39 16.08
N PRO A 177 1.97 17.74 16.00
CA PRO A 177 2.88 18.48 16.88
C PRO A 177 2.57 18.35 18.38
N SER A 178 1.30 18.19 18.75
CA SER A 178 0.91 17.98 20.15
C SER A 178 1.38 16.62 20.67
N LEU A 179 1.26 15.55 19.87
CA LEU A 179 1.67 14.19 20.25
C LEU A 179 3.19 14.03 20.23
N ARG A 180 3.87 14.66 19.28
CA ARG A 180 5.34 14.71 19.20
C ARG A 180 5.99 15.60 20.26
N LYS A 181 5.20 16.36 21.01
CA LYS A 181 5.67 17.40 21.92
C LYS A 181 6.60 18.42 21.24
N SER A 182 6.21 18.90 20.06
CA SER A 182 6.98 19.85 19.25
C SER A 182 6.36 21.27 19.18
N GLU A 183 5.25 21.49 19.88
CA GLU A 183 4.66 22.83 20.05
C GLU A 183 5.59 23.80 20.81
N GLU A 184 5.36 25.11 20.64
CA GLU A 184 6.22 26.16 21.23
C GLU A 184 6.36 26.03 22.76
N LYS A 185 5.29 25.64 23.47
CA LYS A 185 5.35 25.38 24.92
C LYS A 185 6.38 24.32 25.27
N HIS A 186 6.46 23.23 24.49
CA HIS A 186 7.41 22.14 24.72
C HIS A 186 8.84 22.56 24.36
N ARG A 187 9.01 23.42 23.34
CA ARG A 187 10.32 24.00 23.02
C ARG A 187 10.82 24.89 24.16
N LEU A 188 9.95 25.73 24.71
CA LEU A 188 10.25 26.58 25.86
C LEU A 188 10.55 25.76 27.12
N GLU A 189 9.81 24.67 27.35
CA GLU A 189 10.09 23.70 28.41
C GLU A 189 11.48 23.07 28.25
N ARG A 190 11.84 22.56 27.06
CA ARG A 190 13.20 22.03 26.79
C ARG A 190 14.30 23.05 27.06
N LYS A 191 14.07 24.30 26.66
CA LYS A 191 15.01 25.42 26.91
C LYS A 191 15.14 25.71 28.41
N ARG A 192 14.03 25.67 29.16
CA ARG A 192 14.02 25.85 30.63
C ARG A 192 14.70 24.68 31.35
N SER A 193 14.54 23.45 30.87
CA SER A 193 15.17 22.24 31.41
C SER A 193 16.65 22.10 31.07
N GLY A 194 17.24 23.04 30.34
CA GLY A 194 18.67 23.02 30.01
C GLY A 194 19.07 21.94 28.99
N VAL A 195 18.12 21.46 28.17
CA VAL A 195 18.43 20.51 27.09
C VAL A 195 19.36 21.22 26.08
N PRO A 196 20.52 20.64 25.71
CA PRO A 196 21.40 21.23 24.71
C PRO A 196 20.73 21.24 23.32
N ASP A 197 21.18 22.14 22.44
CA ASP A 197 20.82 22.18 21.01
C ASP A 197 19.31 22.24 20.70
N VAL A 198 18.55 22.99 21.51
CA VAL A 198 17.13 23.24 21.21
C VAL A 198 17.00 23.98 19.88
N ILE A 199 16.32 23.34 18.92
CA ILE A 199 16.03 23.88 17.59
C ILE A 199 15.44 25.30 17.68
N SER A 200 15.81 26.16 16.71
CA SER A 200 15.31 27.54 16.64
C SER A 200 13.79 27.57 16.52
N LYS A 201 13.17 28.68 16.96
CA LYS A 201 11.71 28.85 16.85
C LYS A 201 11.25 28.75 15.39
N GLU A 202 12.01 29.34 14.47
CA GLU A 202 11.72 29.36 13.03
C GLU A 202 11.79 27.95 12.43
N GLN A 203 12.85 27.20 12.74
CA GLN A 203 13.02 25.83 12.27
C GLN A 203 11.94 24.90 12.83
N GLN A 204 11.62 25.01 14.12
CA GLN A 204 10.55 24.21 14.74
C GLN A 204 9.17 24.53 14.12
N ALA A 205 8.91 25.81 13.81
CA ALA A 205 7.68 26.24 13.16
C ALA A 205 7.58 25.70 11.73
N TYR A 206 8.68 25.74 10.98
CA TYR A 206 8.79 25.16 9.63
C TYR A 206 8.49 23.64 9.65
N GLU A 207 9.16 22.87 10.51
CA GLU A 207 8.94 21.43 10.63
C GLU A 207 7.49 21.11 11.01
N ASN A 208 6.92 21.84 11.97
CA ASN A 208 5.52 21.66 12.37
C ASN A 208 4.54 21.98 11.23
N GLN A 209 4.83 22.99 10.40
CA GLN A 209 3.99 23.34 9.25
C GLN A 209 4.06 22.25 8.18
N ARG A 210 5.27 21.81 7.83
CA ARG A 210 5.50 20.69 6.91
C ARG A 210 4.76 19.44 7.38
N ASP A 211 4.94 19.05 8.63
CA ASP A 211 4.37 17.81 9.16
C ASP A 211 2.84 17.85 9.25
N ARG A 212 2.25 19.03 9.50
CA ARG A 212 0.80 19.24 9.39
C ARG A 212 0.29 19.09 7.95
N GLN A 213 1.04 19.57 6.97
CA GLN A 213 0.69 19.38 5.55
C GLN A 213 0.75 17.90 5.17
N ILE A 214 1.83 17.20 5.56
CA ILE A 214 1.98 15.75 5.34
C ILE A 214 0.82 14.99 5.98
N LEU A 215 0.51 15.28 7.25
CA LEU A 215 -0.58 14.64 7.99
C LEU A 215 -1.93 14.84 7.29
N LYS A 216 -2.22 16.05 6.80
CA LYS A 216 -3.43 16.34 6.03
C LYS A 216 -3.50 15.50 4.76
N THR A 217 -2.41 15.43 3.99
CA THR A 217 -2.38 14.64 2.75
C THR A 217 -2.54 13.14 3.03
N MET A 218 -1.90 12.62 4.09
CA MET A 218 -2.05 11.22 4.48
C MET A 218 -3.47 10.89 4.95
N TRP A 219 -4.13 11.78 5.71
CA TRP A 219 -5.54 11.61 6.07
C TRP A 219 -6.48 11.61 4.86
N ILE A 220 -6.22 12.44 3.85
CA ILE A 220 -6.99 12.41 2.58
C ILE A 220 -6.80 11.06 1.88
N LEU A 221 -5.57 10.54 1.82
CA LEU A 221 -5.29 9.21 1.25
C LEU A 221 -5.99 8.09 2.04
N VAL A 222 -5.93 8.13 3.37
CA VAL A 222 -6.64 7.16 4.24
C VAL A 222 -8.14 7.23 4.02
N ALA A 223 -8.73 8.42 3.96
CA ALA A 223 -10.17 8.58 3.71
C ALA A 223 -10.56 8.04 2.33
N PHE A 224 -9.77 8.31 1.29
CA PHE A 224 -9.99 7.77 -0.05
C PHE A 224 -9.86 6.24 -0.08
N GLY A 225 -8.75 5.70 0.43
CA GLY A 225 -8.47 4.26 0.45
C GLY A 225 -9.49 3.44 1.26
N VAL A 226 -9.92 3.94 2.43
CA VAL A 226 -10.97 3.29 3.22
C VAL A 226 -12.33 3.39 2.51
N SER A 227 -12.67 4.55 1.94
CA SER A 227 -13.97 4.73 1.26
C SER A 227 -14.09 3.84 0.03
N ILE A 228 -13.05 3.74 -0.80
CA ILE A 228 -13.06 2.87 -1.98
C ILE A 228 -13.13 1.40 -1.57
N PHE A 229 -12.38 0.98 -0.55
CA PHE A 229 -12.42 -0.39 -0.04
C PHE A 229 -13.81 -0.77 0.50
N LEU A 230 -14.41 0.08 1.34
CA LEU A 230 -15.75 -0.16 1.90
C LEU A 230 -16.85 -0.11 0.85
N THR A 231 -16.71 0.74 -0.18
CA THR A 231 -17.67 0.76 -1.29
C THR A 231 -17.56 -0.52 -2.11
N GLY A 232 -16.35 -1.00 -2.38
CA GLY A 232 -16.14 -2.32 -2.97
C GLY A 232 -16.82 -3.41 -2.14
N PHE A 233 -16.59 -3.42 -0.82
CA PHE A 233 -17.19 -4.40 0.09
C PHE A 233 -18.72 -4.37 0.05
N TYR A 234 -19.29 -3.18 -0.01
CA TYR A 234 -20.73 -2.99 -0.13
C TYR A 234 -21.26 -3.57 -1.44
N ILE A 235 -20.61 -3.27 -2.58
CA ILE A 235 -21.00 -3.81 -3.89
C ILE A 235 -20.88 -5.34 -3.93
N TRP A 236 -19.83 -5.92 -3.35
CA TRP A 236 -19.67 -7.36 -3.22
C TRP A 236 -20.83 -8.01 -2.46
N ASN A 237 -21.27 -7.40 -1.34
CA ASN A 237 -22.42 -7.88 -0.60
C ASN A 237 -23.72 -7.79 -1.40
N LEU A 238 -23.93 -6.71 -2.17
CA LEU A 238 -25.09 -6.59 -3.07
C LEU A 238 -25.09 -7.69 -4.14
N ASP A 239 -23.93 -8.02 -4.68
CA ASP A 239 -23.75 -9.08 -5.68
C ASP A 239 -24.20 -10.44 -5.11
N ASN A 240 -23.78 -10.75 -3.88
CA ASN A 240 -24.16 -11.98 -3.19
C ASN A 240 -25.66 -12.03 -2.85
N ILE A 241 -26.23 -10.95 -2.29
CA ILE A 241 -27.63 -10.93 -1.82
C ILE A 241 -28.63 -10.91 -2.99
N TYR A 242 -28.36 -10.11 -4.03
CA TYR A 242 -29.28 -9.87 -5.14
C TYR A 242 -28.89 -10.63 -6.41
N CYS A 243 -28.11 -11.71 -6.29
CA CYS A 243 -27.52 -12.40 -7.44
C CYS A 243 -28.56 -12.82 -8.50
N SER A 244 -29.69 -13.40 -8.08
CA SER A 244 -30.75 -13.83 -8.99
C SER A 244 -31.38 -12.67 -9.77
N THR A 245 -31.52 -11.51 -9.13
CA THR A 245 -32.01 -10.28 -9.76
C THR A 245 -30.97 -9.71 -10.73
N LEU A 246 -29.70 -9.65 -10.32
CA LEU A 246 -28.59 -9.15 -11.15
C LEU A 246 -28.39 -10.01 -12.40
N ARG A 247 -28.41 -11.35 -12.28
CA ARG A 247 -28.36 -12.27 -13.45
C ARG A 247 -29.53 -12.01 -14.42
N ARG A 248 -30.75 -11.82 -13.90
CA ARG A 248 -31.92 -11.49 -14.75
C ARG A 248 -31.73 -10.17 -15.49
N TRP A 249 -31.23 -9.14 -14.80
CA TRP A 249 -30.93 -7.85 -15.42
C TRP A 249 -29.85 -7.98 -16.48
N ARG A 250 -28.72 -8.63 -16.19
CA ARG A 250 -27.63 -8.92 -17.15
C ARG A 250 -28.14 -9.58 -18.43
N ARG A 251 -28.97 -10.62 -18.30
CA ARG A 251 -29.57 -11.32 -19.45
C ARG A 251 -30.52 -10.45 -20.26
N SER A 252 -31.29 -9.56 -19.62
CA SER A 252 -32.18 -8.62 -20.31
C SER A 252 -31.45 -7.46 -21.03
N ILE A 253 -30.27 -7.11 -20.51
CA ILE A 253 -29.41 -6.02 -20.96
C ILE A 253 -28.48 -6.48 -22.09
N GLY A 254 -27.97 -7.71 -22.01
CA GLY A 254 -27.02 -8.29 -22.94
C GLY A 254 -25.57 -7.82 -22.72
N MET A 255 -24.63 -8.49 -23.37
CA MET A 255 -23.21 -8.14 -23.39
C MET A 255 -22.93 -7.01 -24.39
N PRO A 256 -21.97 -6.10 -24.12
CA PRO A 256 -21.11 -6.05 -22.93
C PRO A 256 -21.72 -5.31 -21.75
N TRP A 257 -22.90 -4.71 -21.90
CA TRP A 257 -23.49 -3.82 -20.89
C TRP A 257 -23.83 -4.52 -19.57
N GLY A 258 -24.10 -5.83 -19.61
CA GLY A 258 -24.29 -6.65 -18.41
C GLY A 258 -23.03 -6.74 -17.54
N PHE A 259 -21.82 -6.54 -18.11
CA PHE A 259 -20.57 -6.62 -17.36
C PHE A 259 -20.47 -5.56 -16.26
N PHE A 260 -21.16 -4.42 -16.42
CA PHE A 260 -21.22 -3.37 -15.40
C PHE A 260 -22.00 -3.79 -14.15
N LEU A 261 -22.79 -4.88 -14.24
CA LEU A 261 -23.54 -5.45 -13.12
C LEU A 261 -22.81 -6.60 -12.42
N GLU A 262 -21.57 -6.91 -12.80
CA GLU A 262 -20.71 -7.89 -12.10
C GLU A 262 -20.13 -7.24 -10.84
N GLY A 263 -20.86 -7.31 -9.73
CA GLY A 263 -20.48 -6.61 -8.49
C GLY A 263 -19.19 -7.15 -7.89
N HIS A 264 -18.94 -8.46 -8.02
CA HIS A 264 -17.68 -9.07 -7.59
C HIS A 264 -16.47 -8.55 -8.41
N GLY A 265 -16.64 -8.26 -9.70
CA GLY A 265 -15.60 -7.63 -10.51
C GLY A 265 -15.27 -6.20 -10.06
N TRP A 266 -16.28 -5.42 -9.67
CA TRP A 266 -16.07 -4.11 -9.06
C TRP A 266 -15.33 -4.19 -7.72
N TRP A 267 -15.61 -5.22 -6.92
CA TRP A 267 -14.89 -5.48 -5.68
C TRP A 267 -13.38 -5.62 -5.90
N HIS A 268 -12.93 -6.38 -6.91
CA HIS A 268 -11.51 -6.50 -7.24
C HIS A 268 -10.88 -5.15 -7.57
N LEU A 269 -11.52 -4.36 -8.45
CA LEU A 269 -10.98 -3.06 -8.85
C LEU A 269 -10.84 -2.12 -7.63
N MET A 270 -11.86 -2.07 -6.80
CA MET A 270 -11.93 -1.12 -5.68
C MET A 270 -11.02 -1.52 -4.52
N THR A 271 -11.01 -2.80 -4.14
CA THR A 271 -10.11 -3.29 -3.09
C THR A 271 -8.66 -3.32 -3.55
N GLY A 272 -8.41 -3.59 -4.82
CA GLY A 272 -7.08 -3.50 -5.43
C GLY A 272 -6.50 -2.09 -5.31
N ILE A 273 -7.27 -1.06 -5.68
CA ILE A 273 -6.83 0.34 -5.52
C ILE A 273 -6.65 0.68 -4.04
N GLY A 274 -7.61 0.34 -3.16
CA GLY A 274 -7.51 0.63 -1.73
C GLY A 274 -6.30 -0.01 -1.04
N ALA A 275 -5.98 -1.26 -1.39
CA ALA A 275 -4.80 -1.94 -0.86
C ALA A 275 -3.48 -1.39 -1.45
N TYR A 276 -3.46 -0.97 -2.72
CA TYR A 276 -2.32 -0.25 -3.29
C TYR A 276 -2.06 1.07 -2.53
N ASP A 277 -3.10 1.85 -2.29
CA ASP A 277 -3.03 3.11 -1.54
C ASP A 277 -2.55 2.89 -0.10
N TYR A 278 -2.96 1.79 0.54
CA TYR A 278 -2.48 1.41 1.86
C TYR A 278 -0.96 1.11 1.88
N ILE A 279 -0.43 0.42 0.85
CA ILE A 279 1.02 0.18 0.75
C ILE A 279 1.76 1.51 0.51
N VAL A 280 1.26 2.37 -0.38
CA VAL A 280 1.83 3.72 -0.62
C VAL A 280 1.84 4.56 0.66
N TRP A 281 0.75 4.52 1.42
CA TRP A 281 0.66 5.17 2.72
C TRP A 281 1.70 4.63 3.71
N GLY A 282 1.88 3.30 3.77
CA GLY A 282 2.91 2.66 4.57
C GLY A 282 4.34 3.08 4.20
N ILE A 283 4.63 3.20 2.90
CA ILE A 283 5.92 3.69 2.39
C ILE A 283 6.15 5.13 2.86
N TYR A 284 5.17 6.02 2.68
CA TYR A 284 5.36 7.41 3.06
C TYR A 284 5.52 7.56 4.56
N LEU A 285 4.77 6.78 5.34
CA LEU A 285 4.88 6.72 6.79
C LEU A 285 6.28 6.26 7.23
N ARG A 286 6.87 5.26 6.55
CA ARG A 286 8.24 4.85 6.85
C ARG A 286 9.23 6.00 6.69
N HIS A 287 9.17 6.74 5.58
CA HIS A 287 10.05 7.89 5.34
C HIS A 287 9.84 9.00 6.38
N VAL A 288 8.59 9.26 6.77
CA VAL A 288 8.27 10.18 7.87
C VAL A 288 8.93 9.74 9.17
N GLN A 289 8.81 8.47 9.53
CA GLN A 289 9.37 7.94 10.77
C GLN A 289 10.90 7.96 10.77
N ASN A 290 11.52 7.78 9.61
CA ASN A 290 12.98 7.91 9.43
C ASN A 290 13.47 9.37 9.44
N GLY A 291 12.56 10.35 9.38
CA GLY A 291 12.92 11.78 9.32
C GLY A 291 13.30 12.27 7.92
N ASP A 292 13.05 11.49 6.86
CA ASP A 292 13.47 11.78 5.48
C ASP A 292 12.47 12.64 4.69
N GLN A 293 11.67 13.44 5.39
CA GLN A 293 10.53 14.18 4.84
C GLN A 293 10.94 15.28 3.85
N GLU A 294 12.19 15.74 3.90
CA GLU A 294 12.76 16.68 2.94
C GLU A 294 13.17 16.00 1.62
N HIS A 295 13.47 14.70 1.67
CA HIS A 295 13.97 13.94 0.52
C HIS A 295 12.87 13.16 -0.19
N PHE A 296 11.73 12.92 0.46
CA PHE A 296 10.63 12.16 -0.10
C PHE A 296 9.30 12.89 0.02
N ARG A 297 8.54 12.88 -1.08
CA ARG A 297 7.20 13.48 -1.14
C ARG A 297 6.23 12.54 -1.81
N MET A 298 4.99 12.53 -1.34
CA MET A 298 3.89 11.86 -2.02
C MET A 298 3.35 12.73 -3.16
N MET A 299 3.43 12.22 -4.38
CA MET A 299 2.89 12.83 -5.59
C MET A 299 1.49 12.26 -5.85
N TRP A 300 0.47 13.08 -5.61
CA TRP A 300 -0.92 12.72 -5.88
C TRP A 300 -1.76 13.99 -6.12
N PRO A 301 -1.72 14.56 -7.34
CA PRO A 301 -2.33 15.86 -7.62
C PRO A 301 -3.87 15.82 -7.66
N ASN A 302 -4.48 14.69 -7.98
CA ASN A 302 -5.93 14.53 -8.05
C ASN A 302 -6.35 13.06 -7.89
N PHE A 303 -7.63 12.82 -7.60
CA PHE A 303 -8.20 11.49 -7.36
C PHE A 303 -8.18 10.54 -8.57
N PHE A 304 -7.91 11.04 -9.79
CA PHE A 304 -7.81 10.21 -11.00
C PHE A 304 -6.38 9.70 -11.26
N THR A 305 -5.41 10.18 -10.49
CA THR A 305 -4.03 9.69 -10.54
C THR A 305 -3.76 8.70 -9.41
N LEU A 306 -2.91 7.71 -9.66
CA LEU A 306 -2.45 6.79 -8.60
C LEU A 306 -1.38 7.49 -7.76
N PRO A 307 -1.46 7.46 -6.41
CA PRO A 307 -0.45 8.06 -5.57
C PRO A 307 0.89 7.31 -5.70
N GLU A 308 1.99 8.06 -5.57
CA GLU A 308 3.35 7.52 -5.59
C GLU A 308 4.24 8.33 -4.64
N VAL A 309 5.09 7.65 -3.86
CA VAL A 309 6.14 8.32 -3.07
C VAL A 309 7.39 8.44 -3.93
N VAL A 310 7.86 9.65 -4.16
CA VAL A 310 9.02 9.90 -5.01
C VAL A 310 10.16 10.50 -4.20
N ARG A 311 11.40 10.13 -4.56
CA ARG A 311 12.59 10.80 -4.07
C ARG A 311 12.77 12.12 -4.82
N MET A 312 12.88 13.22 -4.10
CA MET A 312 13.17 14.56 -4.63
C MET A 312 14.67 14.66 -4.94
N SER A 313 15.04 15.14 -6.14
CA SER A 313 16.42 15.51 -6.49
C SER A 313 16.73 16.91 -5.93
N ASP A 314 17.63 16.97 -4.95
CA ASP A 314 18.05 18.11 -4.13
C ASP A 314 16.91 18.87 -3.39
N PRO A 315 16.99 19.02 -2.05
CA PRO A 315 16.03 19.85 -1.33
C PRO A 315 16.08 21.29 -1.88
N PRO A 316 14.95 22.02 -1.90
CA PRO A 316 14.94 23.41 -2.34
C PRO A 316 16.00 24.19 -1.57
N ARG A 317 16.91 24.88 -2.28
CA ARG A 317 18.02 25.66 -1.70
C ARG A 317 17.60 26.80 -0.76
N ASP A 318 16.31 26.99 -0.52
CA ASP A 318 15.75 28.12 0.24
C ASP A 318 15.03 27.73 1.54
N ALA A 319 15.12 26.48 2.00
CA ALA A 319 14.66 26.08 3.33
C ALA A 319 15.76 26.26 4.39
N GLY A 320 15.95 27.48 4.89
CA GLY A 320 16.27 27.67 6.32
C GLY A 320 17.72 27.84 6.79
N MET A 321 18.71 28.09 5.92
CA MET A 321 20.08 28.39 6.41
C MET A 321 20.70 29.61 5.72
N LYS A 322 20.20 30.80 6.07
CA LYS A 322 21.06 31.99 6.08
C LYS A 322 22.13 31.73 7.14
N LYS A 323 23.35 31.37 6.69
CA LYS A 323 24.55 31.59 7.49
C LYS A 323 24.53 33.05 7.92
N ALA A 324 24.24 33.29 9.20
CA ALA A 324 24.46 34.56 9.84
C ALA A 324 25.98 34.77 9.96
N THR A 325 26.63 35.15 8.85
CA THR A 325 27.90 35.86 8.91
C THR A 325 27.56 37.34 8.89
N GLY A 326 27.21 37.86 10.07
CA GLY A 326 27.14 39.28 10.34
C GLY A 326 28.57 39.82 10.49
N THR A 327 28.90 40.72 9.57
CA THR A 327 29.77 41.90 9.71
C THR A 327 30.18 42.25 11.15
N ASP A 328 31.48 42.26 11.44
CA ASP A 328 32.22 43.53 11.65
C ASP A 328 33.66 43.29 12.14
N ARG A 329 34.52 44.22 11.74
CA ARG A 329 35.89 44.56 12.21
C ARG A 329 37.07 44.07 11.36
N ASP A 330 37.43 44.98 10.46
CA ASP A 330 38.79 45.40 10.09
C ASP A 330 39.94 44.78 10.89
N VAL A 331 40.90 44.15 10.21
CA VAL A 331 42.34 44.50 10.30
C VAL A 331 43.02 44.10 8.97
N SER A 332 43.74 45.09 8.44
CA SER A 332 44.53 45.13 7.22
C SER A 332 45.76 44.19 7.20
N ALA A 333 46.17 43.82 5.98
CA ALA A 333 47.55 43.82 5.47
C ALA A 333 48.11 42.49 4.91
N ASN A 334 48.29 42.53 3.57
CA ASN A 334 49.44 42.09 2.77
C ASN A 334 50.03 40.67 2.87
N GLY A 335 50.18 40.03 1.70
CA GLY A 335 51.38 39.21 1.43
C GLY A 335 51.23 38.05 0.45
N ASN A 336 51.47 38.31 -0.85
CA ASN A 336 52.11 37.48 -1.89
C ASN A 336 51.97 35.94 -1.95
N ALA A 337 51.32 35.49 -3.03
CA ALA A 337 51.85 34.74 -4.19
C ALA A 337 52.85 33.54 -4.06
N ASN A 338 52.45 32.48 -4.78
CA ASN A 338 53.22 31.48 -5.56
C ASN A 338 53.75 30.18 -4.91
N GLY A 339 53.39 29.05 -5.54
CA GLY A 339 54.30 27.89 -5.67
C GLY A 339 53.71 26.48 -5.61
N GLY A 340 53.40 25.89 -6.78
CA GLY A 340 53.94 24.59 -7.23
C GLY A 340 53.67 23.25 -6.50
N ALA A 341 52.87 22.41 -7.19
CA ALA A 341 53.13 21.01 -7.61
C ALA A 341 53.41 19.84 -6.61
N ASN A 342 52.52 18.83 -6.74
CA ASN A 342 52.70 17.36 -6.76
C ASN A 342 53.33 16.58 -5.59
N GLY A 343 52.57 15.59 -5.10
CA GLY A 343 53.09 14.44 -4.35
C GLY A 343 52.00 13.40 -4.05
N SER A 344 52.09 12.24 -4.68
CA SER A 344 51.17 11.09 -4.55
C SER A 344 51.59 10.18 -3.38
N ALA A 345 50.64 9.62 -2.63
CA ALA A 345 50.88 8.41 -1.82
C ALA A 345 49.56 7.65 -1.54
N LYS A 346 49.50 6.39 -1.98
CA LYS A 346 48.46 5.40 -1.65
C LYS A 346 48.71 4.83 -0.25
N GLY A 347 47.63 4.64 0.53
CA GLY A 347 47.63 3.85 1.76
C GLY A 347 46.50 2.83 1.75
N HIS A 348 46.85 1.54 1.76
CA HIS A 348 45.95 0.39 1.78
C HIS A 348 46.00 -0.21 3.20
N VAL A 349 44.86 -0.40 3.89
CA VAL A 349 44.82 -1.21 5.13
C VAL A 349 43.57 -2.12 5.17
N LYS A 350 43.86 -3.42 4.97
CA LYS A 350 43.38 -4.67 5.58
C LYS A 350 42.05 -4.76 6.36
N LYS A 351 41.33 -5.84 6.02
CA LYS A 351 40.27 -6.55 6.77
C LYS A 351 40.77 -7.13 8.13
N ARG A 352 39.84 -7.18 9.09
CA ARG A 352 39.66 -8.14 10.22
C ARG A 352 38.12 -8.30 10.32
N LYS A 353 37.47 -9.45 10.54
CA LYS A 353 37.80 -10.80 11.01
C LYS A 353 37.21 -11.82 10.04
#